data_AF-A0A2P6MAA3-F1
#
_entry.id   AF-A0A2P6MAA3-F1
#
_cell.length_a   1.000
_cell.length_b   1.000
_cell.length_c   1.000
_cell.angle_alpha   90.00
_cell.angle_beta   90.00
_cell.angle_gamma   90.00
#
_symmetry.space_group_name_H-M   'P 1'
#
loop_
_entity.id
_entity.type
_entity.pdbx_description
1 polymer ?
#
loop_
_entity_poly.entity_id
_entity_poly.type
_entity_poly.pdbx_seq_one_letter_code
_entity_poly.pdbx_strand_id
1 'polypeptide(L)'
;MKSFGLLLGLAFADLAVAGLMAARGDRGIALLFLLLAIVTAAFAVFGGPSLRRDPRGRLQPVEPPYSKFLGTFGAAAILVAAAYVATTTTRGREPKPTPVATLPQPVRAAPAWTPPPSQPRPTPRSARLLYKCEDARGHASFQSQACAPGTRQVWVREVMPEAEPPRSRRTPAPAAGDTRTAAPVYSFGQQPPNRSGEGSPACQAARAADAAYRRRPLSQVTHAGLRRHGDAIQAACK
;
A
#
# COMPACT_ATOMS: atom_id res chain seq x y z
N MET A 1 33.58 8.56 15.48
CA MET A 1 33.21 7.15 15.28
C MET A 1 31.71 6.92 15.03
N LYS A 2 30.78 7.67 15.63
CA LYS A 2 29.33 7.51 15.41
C LYS A 2 28.87 7.67 13.94
N SER A 3 29.52 8.54 13.17
CA SER A 3 29.20 8.80 11.76
C SER A 3 29.54 7.64 10.82
N PHE A 4 30.63 6.91 11.09
CA PHE A 4 31.05 5.75 10.28
C PHE A 4 30.01 4.62 10.35
N GLY A 5 29.54 4.28 11.55
CA GLY A 5 28.51 3.25 11.71
C GLY A 5 27.17 3.64 11.06
N LEU A 6 26.85 4.94 11.04
CA LEU A 6 25.63 5.45 10.40
C LEU A 6 25.70 5.33 8.87
N LEU A 7 26.84 5.70 8.27
CA LEU A 7 27.08 5.59 6.84
C LEU A 7 27.14 4.13 6.38
N LEU A 8 27.78 3.27 7.17
CA LEU A 8 27.82 1.83 6.89
C LEU A 8 26.42 1.20 7.01
N GLY A 9 25.65 1.59 8.02
CA GLY A 9 24.26 1.15 8.18
C GLY A 9 23.36 1.60 7.02
N LEU A 10 23.55 2.82 6.52
CA LEU A 10 22.86 3.33 5.35
C LEU A 10 23.22 2.54 4.08
N ALA A 11 24.52 2.26 3.87
CA ALA A 11 24.98 1.46 2.73
C ALA A 11 24.39 0.04 2.74
N PHE A 12 24.25 -0.58 3.92
CA PHE A 12 23.58 -1.87 4.09
C PHE A 12 22.07 -1.80 3.79
N ALA A 13 21.40 -0.72 4.23
CA ALA A 13 19.99 -0.51 3.93
C ALA A 13 19.76 -0.36 2.41
N ASP A 14 20.61 0.41 1.73
CA ASP A 14 20.55 0.57 0.28
C ASP A 14 20.80 -0.74 -0.46
N LEU A 15 21.76 -1.56 0.00
CA LEU A 15 22.02 -2.89 -0.57
C LEU A 15 20.82 -3.84 -0.39
N ALA A 16 20.16 -3.79 0.77
CA ALA A 16 18.96 -4.60 1.04
C ALA A 16 17.78 -4.19 0.15
N VAL A 17 17.59 -2.89 -0.07
CA VAL A 17 16.58 -2.36 -0.99
C VAL A 17 16.90 -2.75 -2.43
N ALA A 18 18.18 -2.67 -2.84
CA ALA A 18 18.63 -3.12 -4.16
C ALA A 18 18.32 -4.60 -4.40
N GLY A 19 18.61 -5.47 -3.42
CA GLY A 19 18.32 -6.90 -3.48
C GLY A 19 16.82 -7.19 -3.60
N LEU A 20 15.98 -6.50 -2.82
CA LEU A 20 14.52 -6.66 -2.88
C LEU A 20 13.94 -6.21 -4.24
N MET A 21 14.48 -5.14 -4.82
CA MET A 21 14.04 -4.65 -6.13
C MET A 21 14.54 -5.54 -7.28
N ALA A 22 15.75 -6.10 -7.17
CA ALA A 22 16.27 -7.08 -8.11
C ALA A 22 15.40 -8.35 -8.14
N ALA A 23 14.92 -8.81 -6.97
CA ALA A 23 14.02 -9.95 -6.85
C ALA A 23 12.64 -9.71 -7.50
N ARG A 24 12.20 -8.45 -7.59
CA ARG A 24 10.95 -8.06 -8.28
C ARG A 24 11.09 -7.88 -9.80
N GLY A 25 12.31 -7.99 -10.34
CA GLY A 25 12.59 -7.82 -11.77
C GLY A 25 12.86 -6.37 -12.20
N ASP A 26 12.85 -5.41 -11.26
CA ASP A 26 13.12 -3.99 -11.53
C ASP A 26 14.63 -3.71 -11.56
N ARG A 27 15.32 -4.30 -12.54
CA ARG A 27 16.80 -4.28 -12.68
C ARG A 27 17.39 -2.87 -12.74
N GLY A 28 16.66 -1.92 -13.33
CA GLY A 28 17.12 -0.52 -13.43
C GLY A 28 17.18 0.21 -12.09
N ILE A 29 16.21 -0.04 -11.20
CA ILE A 29 16.18 0.58 -9.87
C ILE A 29 17.20 -0.11 -8.94
N ALA A 30 17.32 -1.44 -9.06
CA ALA A 30 18.30 -2.21 -8.30
C ALA A 30 19.74 -1.74 -8.56
N LEU A 31 20.10 -1.47 -9.82
CA LEU A 31 21.43 -0.95 -10.19
C LEU A 31 21.70 0.42 -9.55
N LEU A 32 20.69 1.29 -9.44
CA LEU A 32 20.87 2.63 -8.88
C LEU A 32 21.14 2.57 -7.37
N PHE A 33 20.40 1.74 -6.62
CA PHE A 33 20.64 1.52 -5.20
C PHE A 33 21.98 0.79 -4.94
N LEU A 34 22.39 -0.13 -5.82
CA LEU A 34 23.71 -0.75 -5.77
C LEU A 34 24.82 0.30 -5.91
N LEU A 35 24.68 1.21 -6.88
CA LEU A 35 25.66 2.29 -7.13
C LEU A 35 25.72 3.24 -5.94
N LEU A 36 24.57 3.59 -5.35
CA LEU A 36 24.48 4.40 -4.14
C LEU A 36 25.18 3.71 -2.95
N ALA A 37 24.96 2.41 -2.76
CA ALA A 37 25.61 1.62 -1.71
C ALA A 37 27.14 1.60 -1.89
N ILE A 38 27.63 1.45 -3.12
CA ILE A 38 29.07 1.49 -3.44
C ILE A 38 29.67 2.87 -3.11
N VAL A 39 29.01 3.96 -3.52
CA VAL A 39 29.47 5.33 -3.23
C VAL A 39 29.51 5.59 -1.73
N THR A 40 28.48 5.13 -1.01
CA THR A 40 28.38 5.31 0.45
C THR A 40 29.43 4.47 1.20
N ALA A 41 29.69 3.25 0.74
CA ALA A 41 30.75 2.40 1.29
C ALA A 41 32.15 2.98 1.02
N ALA A 42 32.41 3.49 -0.19
CA ALA A 42 33.65 4.20 -0.50
C ALA A 42 33.82 5.43 0.40
N PHE A 43 32.74 6.18 0.65
CA PHE A 43 32.76 7.32 1.56
C PHE A 43 33.09 6.91 3.01
N ALA A 44 32.54 5.80 3.50
CA ALA A 44 32.86 5.28 4.84
C ALA A 44 34.34 4.88 4.96
N VAL A 45 34.92 4.27 3.91
CA VAL A 45 36.31 3.80 3.90
C VAL A 45 37.31 4.96 3.74
N PHE A 46 37.04 5.90 2.84
CA PHE A 46 37.98 6.98 2.50
C PHE A 46 37.72 8.32 3.22
N GLY A 47 36.55 8.49 3.84
CA GLY A 47 36.17 9.71 4.57
C GLY A 47 36.56 9.72 6.06
N GLY A 48 37.25 8.69 6.55
CA GLY A 48 37.73 8.65 7.93
C GLY A 48 38.75 9.77 8.21
N PRO A 49 38.71 10.41 9.39
CA PRO A 49 39.69 11.45 9.72
C PRO A 49 41.09 10.84 9.80
N SER A 50 41.97 11.24 8.88
CA SER A 50 43.39 10.92 8.96
C SER A 50 44.00 11.70 10.13
N LEU A 51 44.32 10.99 11.20
CA LEU A 51 45.03 11.57 12.35
C LEU A 51 46.52 11.60 12.01
N ARG A 52 47.09 12.81 11.87
CA ARG A 52 48.53 12.98 11.69
C ARG A 52 49.17 13.23 13.05
N ARG A 53 50.20 12.45 13.37
CA ARG A 53 50.95 12.60 14.62
C ARG A 53 51.96 13.72 14.46
N ASP A 54 51.79 14.78 15.25
CA ASP A 54 52.72 15.90 15.37
C ASP A 54 54.05 15.37 15.97
N PRO A 55 55.23 15.92 15.63
CA PRO A 55 56.51 15.58 16.28
C PRO A 55 56.47 15.62 17.81
N ARG A 56 55.54 16.35 18.43
CA ARG A 56 55.30 16.33 19.89
C ARG A 56 54.39 15.20 20.38
N GLY A 57 54.06 14.24 19.53
CA GLY A 57 53.26 13.05 19.85
C GLY A 57 51.75 13.27 19.91
N ARG A 58 51.24 14.50 19.73
CA ARG A 58 49.81 14.82 19.72
C ARG A 58 49.17 14.46 18.37
N LEU A 59 47.99 13.86 18.40
CA LEU A 59 47.20 13.56 17.21
C LEU A 59 46.41 14.80 16.82
N GLN A 60 46.72 15.41 15.67
CA GLN A 60 45.90 16.49 15.12
C GLN A 60 44.97 15.94 14.02
N PRO A 61 43.68 16.34 14.02
CA PRO A 61 42.79 16.07 12.92
C PRO A 61 43.25 16.90 11.72
N VAL A 62 43.79 16.25 10.70
CA VAL A 62 44.12 16.91 9.44
C VAL A 62 42.91 16.80 8.54
N GLU A 63 42.39 17.95 8.14
CA GLU A 63 41.28 18.02 7.20
C GLU A 63 41.76 17.49 5.85
N PRO A 64 41.16 16.39 5.32
CA PRO A 64 41.66 15.79 4.10
C PRO A 64 41.43 16.78 2.94
N PRO A 65 42.41 16.92 2.02
CA PRO A 65 42.35 17.93 0.95
C PRO A 65 41.16 17.77 0.00
N TYR A 66 40.51 16.60 0.02
CA TYR A 66 39.38 16.26 -0.85
C TYR A 66 38.00 16.42 -0.21
N SER A 67 37.89 16.90 1.04
CA SER A 67 36.60 17.03 1.74
C SER A 67 35.58 17.86 0.97
N LYS A 68 36.03 18.92 0.28
CA LYS A 68 35.19 19.78 -0.57
C LYS A 68 34.68 19.06 -1.83
N PHE A 69 35.55 18.29 -2.48
CA PHE A 69 35.17 17.51 -3.66
C PHE A 69 34.17 16.40 -3.29
N LEU A 70 34.42 15.72 -2.17
CA LEU A 70 33.54 14.66 -1.66
C LEU A 70 32.13 15.18 -1.31
N GLY A 71 32.01 16.38 -0.75
CA GLY A 71 30.71 17.02 -0.52
C GLY A 71 29.93 17.31 -1.81
N THR A 72 30.62 17.82 -2.83
CA THR A 72 30.00 18.12 -4.13
C THR A 72 29.56 16.88 -4.91
N PHE A 73 30.37 15.81 -4.88
CA PHE A 73 30.02 14.54 -5.54
C PHE A 73 28.84 13.84 -4.85
N GLY A 74 28.79 13.85 -3.52
CA GLY A 74 27.65 13.32 -2.77
C GLY A 74 26.34 14.05 -3.07
N ALA A 75 26.37 15.38 -3.09
CA ALA A 75 25.20 16.19 -3.44
C ALA A 75 24.75 15.96 -4.90
N ALA A 76 25.69 15.85 -5.84
CA ALA A 76 25.39 15.55 -7.24
C ALA A 76 24.76 14.16 -7.40
N ALA A 77 25.26 13.14 -6.70
CA ALA A 77 24.70 11.80 -6.74
C ALA A 77 23.25 11.75 -6.21
N ILE A 78 22.95 12.49 -5.12
CA ILE A 78 21.60 12.60 -4.58
C ILE A 78 20.65 13.29 -5.58
N LEU A 79 21.11 14.38 -6.22
CA LEU A 79 20.31 15.08 -7.23
C LEU A 79 20.04 14.20 -8.47
N VAL A 80 21.04 13.44 -8.92
CA VAL A 80 20.89 12.49 -10.04
C VAL A 80 19.91 11.38 -9.68
N ALA A 81 20.00 10.82 -8.47
CA ALA A 81 19.06 9.81 -7.99
C ALA A 81 17.63 10.36 -7.90
N ALA A 82 17.45 11.57 -7.36
CA ALA A 82 16.15 12.24 -7.28
C ALA A 82 15.55 12.52 -8.66
N ALA A 83 16.36 13.04 -9.61
CA ALA A 83 15.93 13.27 -10.99
C ALA A 83 15.56 11.96 -11.70
N TYR A 84 16.31 10.88 -11.48
CA TYR A 84 16.01 9.57 -12.04
C TYR A 84 14.70 9.00 -11.48
N VAL A 85 14.46 9.11 -10.18
CA VAL A 85 13.18 8.70 -9.57
C VAL A 85 12.03 9.54 -10.16
N ALA A 86 12.19 10.85 -10.29
CA ALA A 86 11.18 11.72 -10.89
C ALA A 86 10.85 11.36 -12.36
N THR A 87 11.88 11.04 -13.16
CA THR A 87 11.69 10.65 -14.59
C THR A 87 11.14 9.24 -14.76
N THR A 88 11.46 8.30 -13.88
CA THR A 88 10.96 6.91 -13.97
C THR A 88 9.55 6.74 -13.41
N THR A 89 9.16 7.54 -12.43
CA THR A 89 7.79 7.56 -11.89
C THR A 89 6.79 8.26 -12.83
N THR A 90 7.26 9.14 -13.71
CA THR A 90 6.41 9.86 -14.67
C THR A 90 6.17 9.09 -15.98
N ARG A 91 7.02 8.11 -16.32
CA ARG A 91 6.74 7.20 -17.44
C ARG A 91 5.70 6.17 -17.00
N GLY A 92 4.44 6.50 -17.25
CA GLY A 92 3.29 5.63 -17.02
C GLY A 92 3.57 4.23 -17.54
N ARG A 93 3.39 3.24 -16.66
CA ARG A 93 3.48 1.80 -16.96
C ARG A 93 2.69 1.54 -18.24
N GLU A 94 3.40 1.25 -19.32
CA GLU A 94 2.79 0.86 -20.59
C GLU A 94 1.92 -0.38 -20.31
N PRO A 95 0.62 -0.35 -20.64
CA PRO A 95 -0.27 -1.45 -20.35
C PRO A 95 0.24 -2.69 -21.08
N LYS A 96 0.66 -3.69 -20.30
CA LYS A 96 1.07 -5.00 -20.81
C LYS A 96 -0.04 -5.51 -21.73
N PRO A 97 0.24 -5.82 -23.01
CA PRO A 97 -0.78 -6.29 -23.93
C PRO A 97 -1.39 -7.56 -23.33
N THR A 98 -2.70 -7.49 -23.09
CA THR A 98 -3.49 -8.61 -22.60
C THR A 98 -3.29 -9.77 -23.58
N PRO A 99 -2.83 -10.96 -23.15
CA PRO A 99 -2.75 -12.10 -24.04
C PRO A 99 -4.16 -12.39 -24.54
N VAL A 100 -4.36 -12.27 -25.85
CA VAL A 100 -5.60 -12.62 -26.52
C VAL A 100 -5.89 -14.07 -26.20
N ALA A 101 -7.01 -14.32 -25.50
CA ALA A 101 -7.47 -15.65 -25.17
C ALA A 101 -7.61 -16.46 -26.46
N THR A 102 -6.72 -17.45 -26.63
CA THR A 102 -6.82 -18.41 -27.71
C THR A 102 -8.09 -19.21 -27.49
N LEU A 103 -9.04 -19.10 -28.43
CA LEU A 103 -10.29 -19.86 -28.42
C LEU A 103 -9.97 -21.36 -28.26
N PRO A 104 -10.64 -22.08 -27.34
CA PRO A 104 -10.43 -23.51 -27.18
C PRO A 104 -10.88 -24.24 -28.45
N GLN A 105 -9.96 -25.02 -29.03
CA GLN A 105 -10.30 -25.91 -30.15
C GLN A 105 -11.37 -26.93 -29.70
N PRO A 106 -12.33 -27.26 -30.57
CA PRO A 106 -13.32 -28.29 -30.28
C PRO A 106 -12.65 -29.67 -30.25
N VAL A 107 -12.52 -30.23 -29.05
CA VAL A 107 -12.08 -31.61 -28.84
C VAL A 107 -13.20 -32.55 -29.31
N ARG A 108 -12.88 -33.46 -30.23
CA ARG A 108 -13.76 -34.54 -30.72
C ARG A 108 -14.35 -35.33 -29.54
N ALA A 109 -15.67 -35.48 -29.55
CA ALA A 109 -16.42 -36.21 -28.54
C ALA A 109 -16.04 -37.70 -28.49
N ALA A 110 -15.71 -38.19 -27.28
CA ALA A 110 -15.67 -39.60 -26.95
C ALA A 110 -17.09 -40.12 -26.60
N PRO A 111 -17.38 -41.42 -26.76
CA PRO A 111 -18.72 -41.97 -26.56
C PRO A 111 -19.22 -41.86 -25.11
N ALA A 112 -20.54 -41.74 -25.01
CA ALA A 112 -21.31 -41.32 -23.86
C ALA A 112 -21.09 -42.19 -22.61
N TRP A 113 -20.45 -41.59 -21.60
CA TRP A 113 -20.69 -41.96 -20.21
C TRP A 113 -21.80 -41.06 -19.69
N THR A 114 -22.89 -41.63 -19.18
CA THR A 114 -24.02 -40.88 -18.60
C THR A 114 -23.72 -40.59 -17.13
N PRO A 115 -23.32 -39.37 -16.74
CA PRO A 115 -23.23 -39.03 -15.33
C PRO A 115 -24.63 -38.94 -14.70
N PRO A 116 -24.77 -39.18 -13.38
CA PRO A 116 -26.01 -38.96 -12.65
C PRO A 116 -26.51 -37.51 -12.80
N PRO A 117 -27.81 -37.22 -12.58
CA PRO A 117 -28.39 -35.90 -12.79
C PRO A 117 -27.60 -34.86 -12.00
N SER A 118 -26.85 -34.05 -12.74
CA SER A 118 -26.00 -33.01 -12.22
C SER A 118 -26.90 -31.92 -11.66
N GLN A 119 -26.56 -31.45 -10.46
CA GLN A 119 -27.14 -30.23 -9.89
C GLN A 119 -27.20 -29.13 -10.95
N PRO A 120 -28.25 -28.28 -10.95
CA PRO A 120 -28.38 -27.20 -11.92
C PRO A 120 -27.11 -26.36 -11.91
N ARG A 121 -26.39 -26.40 -13.03
CA ARG A 121 -25.20 -25.59 -13.28
C ARG A 121 -25.61 -24.12 -13.00
N PRO A 122 -24.94 -23.40 -12.09
CA PRO A 122 -25.22 -21.98 -11.94
C PRO A 122 -24.94 -21.31 -13.28
N THR A 123 -25.98 -20.74 -13.88
CA THR A 123 -25.84 -19.91 -15.08
C THR A 123 -24.85 -18.79 -14.75
N PRO A 124 -23.82 -18.56 -15.58
CA PRO A 124 -22.90 -17.45 -15.36
C PRO A 124 -23.72 -16.16 -15.40
N ARG A 125 -23.92 -15.54 -14.22
CA ARG A 125 -24.51 -14.20 -14.14
C ARG A 125 -23.59 -13.26 -14.91
N SER A 126 -24.14 -12.54 -15.88
CA SER A 126 -23.40 -11.57 -16.69
C SER A 126 -22.63 -10.61 -15.77
N ALA A 127 -21.29 -10.64 -15.87
CA ALA A 127 -20.44 -9.74 -15.11
C ALA A 127 -20.85 -8.30 -15.41
N ARG A 128 -21.16 -7.53 -14.37
CA ARG A 128 -21.48 -6.11 -14.52
C ARG A 128 -20.18 -5.33 -14.52
N LEU A 129 -19.91 -4.60 -15.59
CA LEU A 129 -18.72 -3.74 -15.70
C LEU A 129 -18.94 -2.46 -14.88
N LEU A 130 -17.89 -2.01 -14.20
CA LEU A 130 -17.85 -0.72 -13.52
C LEU A 130 -16.72 0.13 -14.12
N TYR A 131 -17.08 1.33 -14.55
CA TYR A 131 -16.22 2.29 -15.23
C TYR A 131 -15.84 3.41 -14.25
N LYS A 132 -14.56 3.78 -14.19
CA LYS A 132 -14.11 5.02 -13.55
C LYS A 132 -13.94 6.09 -14.62
N CYS A 133 -14.72 7.15 -14.54
CA CYS A 133 -14.74 8.26 -15.49
C CYS A 133 -14.22 9.53 -14.80
N GLU A 134 -13.41 10.31 -15.50
CA GLU A 134 -12.85 11.58 -15.04
C GLU A 134 -13.28 12.71 -15.97
N ASP A 135 -13.86 13.78 -15.42
CA ASP A 135 -14.27 14.94 -16.22
C ASP A 135 -13.10 15.89 -16.56
N ALA A 136 -13.36 16.91 -17.38
CA ALA A 136 -12.35 17.91 -17.75
C ALA A 136 -11.83 18.73 -16.54
N ARG A 137 -12.52 18.69 -15.40
CA ARG A 137 -12.12 19.35 -14.15
C ARG A 137 -11.37 18.40 -13.20
N GLY A 138 -11.13 17.15 -13.60
CA GLY A 138 -10.45 16.13 -12.80
C GLY A 138 -11.33 15.42 -11.76
N HIS A 139 -12.66 15.58 -11.80
CA HIS A 139 -13.55 14.87 -10.89
C HIS A 139 -13.76 13.43 -11.35
N ALA A 140 -13.46 12.48 -10.47
CA ALA A 140 -13.66 11.06 -10.72
C ALA A 140 -15.06 10.58 -10.25
N SER A 141 -15.76 9.86 -11.11
CA SER A 141 -17.04 9.18 -10.82
C SER A 141 -16.98 7.71 -11.20
N PHE A 142 -17.81 6.88 -10.55
CA PHE A 142 -17.96 5.46 -10.86
C PHE A 142 -19.34 5.20 -11.46
N GLN A 143 -19.39 4.58 -12.63
CA GLN A 143 -20.61 4.37 -13.39
C GLN A 143 -20.71 2.91 -13.84
N SER A 144 -21.92 2.35 -13.87
CA SER A 144 -22.18 1.01 -14.41
C SER A 144 -22.33 1.00 -15.94
N GLN A 145 -22.30 2.18 -16.56
CA GLN A 145 -22.34 2.39 -18.01
C GLN A 145 -21.03 3.03 -18.48
N ALA A 146 -20.75 2.96 -19.77
CA ALA A 146 -19.57 3.58 -20.37
C ALA A 146 -19.55 5.09 -20.11
N CYS A 147 -18.33 5.65 -20.01
CA CYS A 147 -18.14 7.05 -19.71
C CYS A 147 -18.78 7.97 -20.76
N ALA A 148 -19.43 9.04 -20.29
CA ALA A 148 -20.08 10.02 -21.16
C ALA A 148 -19.07 10.68 -22.12
N PRO A 149 -19.48 11.05 -23.35
CA PRO A 149 -18.60 11.75 -24.28
C PRO A 149 -18.05 13.04 -23.65
N GLY A 150 -16.74 13.27 -23.80
CA GLY A 150 -16.03 14.37 -23.15
C GLY A 150 -15.44 14.06 -21.78
N THR A 151 -15.64 12.85 -21.25
CA THR A 151 -14.97 12.36 -20.03
C THR A 151 -13.90 11.31 -20.38
N ARG A 152 -12.83 11.26 -19.59
CA ARG A 152 -11.73 10.30 -19.75
C ARG A 152 -12.04 9.03 -18.95
N GLN A 153 -12.02 7.88 -19.62
CA GLN A 153 -12.05 6.58 -18.93
C GLN A 153 -10.69 6.29 -18.30
N VAL A 154 -10.66 6.13 -16.98
CA VAL A 154 -9.43 5.86 -16.22
C VAL A 154 -9.18 4.36 -16.09
N TRP A 155 -10.24 3.59 -15.79
CA TRP A 155 -10.18 2.12 -15.76
C TRP A 155 -11.57 1.49 -15.86
N VAL A 156 -11.60 0.20 -16.22
CA VAL A 156 -12.80 -0.66 -16.23
C VAL A 156 -12.49 -1.93 -15.45
N ARG A 157 -13.43 -2.35 -14.57
CA ARG A 157 -13.33 -3.62 -13.86
C ARG A 157 -14.62 -4.41 -13.96
N GLU A 158 -14.50 -5.72 -14.04
CA GLU A 158 -15.63 -6.61 -13.80
C GLU A 158 -15.96 -6.60 -12.31
N VAL A 159 -17.24 -6.39 -11.99
CA VAL A 159 -17.76 -6.53 -10.64
C VAL A 159 -18.56 -7.82 -10.59
N MET A 160 -18.07 -8.77 -9.79
CA MET A 160 -18.90 -9.89 -9.40
C MET A 160 -20.09 -9.34 -8.60
N PRO A 161 -21.33 -9.64 -8.99
CA PRO A 161 -22.47 -9.25 -8.18
C PRO A 161 -22.28 -9.84 -6.79
N GLU A 162 -22.35 -8.97 -5.78
CA GLU A 162 -22.33 -9.38 -4.39
C GLU A 162 -23.38 -10.47 -4.19
N ALA A 163 -23.00 -11.57 -3.55
CA ALA A 163 -23.89 -12.71 -3.37
C ALA A 163 -25.14 -12.21 -2.65
N GLU A 164 -26.30 -12.40 -3.28
CA GLU A 164 -27.58 -12.06 -2.68
C GLU A 164 -27.63 -12.79 -1.32
N PRO A 165 -27.82 -12.08 -0.19
CA PRO A 165 -27.86 -12.72 1.10
C PRO A 165 -28.93 -13.81 1.03
N PRO A 166 -28.67 -15.02 1.58
CA PRO A 166 -29.61 -16.12 1.50
C PRO A 166 -30.94 -15.61 2.03
N ARG A 167 -31.95 -15.55 1.15
CA ARG A 167 -33.29 -15.12 1.54
C ARG A 167 -33.69 -16.00 2.72
N SER A 168 -33.86 -15.39 3.88
CA SER A 168 -34.34 -16.08 5.05
C SER A 168 -35.65 -16.76 4.64
N ARG A 169 -35.65 -18.09 4.62
CA ARG A 169 -36.87 -18.88 4.45
C ARG A 169 -37.81 -18.36 5.52
N ARG A 170 -38.91 -17.69 5.12
CA ARG A 170 -39.93 -17.24 6.06
C ARG A 170 -40.45 -18.49 6.76
N THR A 171 -40.01 -18.71 7.99
CA THR A 171 -40.62 -19.64 8.90
C THR A 171 -42.05 -19.16 9.13
N PRO A 172 -43.09 -19.99 8.98
CA PRO A 172 -44.42 -19.63 9.44
C PRO A 172 -44.33 -19.23 10.91
N ALA A 173 -44.91 -18.08 11.26
CA ALA A 173 -44.92 -17.59 12.63
C ALA A 173 -45.66 -18.61 13.53
N PRO A 174 -45.03 -19.10 14.62
CA PRO A 174 -45.78 -19.82 15.64
C PRO A 174 -46.72 -18.83 16.35
N ALA A 175 -47.95 -19.29 16.59
CA ALA A 175 -48.96 -18.57 17.34
C ALA A 175 -48.45 -18.20 18.75
N ALA A 176 -48.99 -17.09 19.24
CA ALA A 176 -48.68 -16.46 20.52
C ALA A 176 -48.48 -17.45 21.67
N GLY A 177 -47.35 -17.30 22.37
CA GLY A 177 -47.04 -17.98 23.61
C GLY A 177 -45.89 -17.26 24.31
N ASP A 178 -46.23 -16.54 25.38
CA ASP A 178 -45.31 -15.91 26.31
C ASP A 178 -44.20 -16.87 26.77
N THR A 179 -42.96 -16.67 26.33
CA THR A 179 -41.80 -16.52 27.22
C THR A 179 -40.63 -15.99 26.41
N ARG A 180 -40.04 -14.87 26.86
CA ARG A 180 -38.84 -14.26 26.29
C ARG A 180 -37.64 -15.21 26.40
N THR A 181 -37.30 -15.89 25.31
CA THR A 181 -35.99 -16.53 25.15
C THR A 181 -35.43 -16.13 23.79
N ALA A 182 -34.61 -15.07 23.79
CA ALA A 182 -33.92 -14.60 22.60
C ALA A 182 -32.79 -15.58 22.22
N ALA A 183 -32.85 -16.10 21.00
CA ALA A 183 -31.82 -16.94 20.38
C ALA A 183 -30.62 -16.09 19.89
N PRO A 184 -29.42 -16.69 19.76
CA PRO A 184 -28.16 -15.94 19.76
C PRO A 184 -27.89 -15.30 18.41
N VAL A 185 -27.79 -13.98 18.42
CA VAL A 185 -27.18 -13.20 17.35
C VAL A 185 -25.68 -13.48 17.40
N TYR A 186 -25.14 -14.14 16.38
CA TYR A 186 -23.69 -14.13 16.11
C TYR A 186 -23.31 -12.72 15.64
N SER A 187 -23.22 -11.83 16.61
CA SER A 187 -22.58 -10.53 16.48
C SER A 187 -21.09 -10.78 16.69
N PHE A 188 -20.25 -10.47 15.70
CA PHE A 188 -18.82 -10.24 15.98
C PHE A 188 -18.76 -9.29 17.16
N GLY A 189 -18.10 -9.69 18.24
CA GLY A 189 -18.15 -9.05 19.57
C GLY A 189 -17.80 -7.55 19.55
N GLN A 190 -18.75 -6.72 19.14
CA GLN A 190 -18.97 -5.40 19.68
C GLN A 190 -19.84 -5.62 20.91
N GLN A 191 -19.19 -5.98 22.00
CA GLN A 191 -19.74 -5.69 23.31
C GLN A 191 -20.18 -4.21 23.25
N PRO A 192 -21.47 -3.88 23.48
CA PRO A 192 -21.88 -2.49 23.50
C PRO A 192 -20.94 -1.79 24.48
N PRO A 193 -20.17 -0.78 24.04
CA PRO A 193 -19.21 -0.15 24.92
C PRO A 193 -19.99 0.34 26.14
N ASN A 194 -19.47 0.00 27.30
CA ASN A 194 -19.96 0.52 28.56
C ASN A 194 -20.01 2.05 28.40
N ARG A 195 -21.22 2.62 28.24
CA ARG A 195 -21.40 4.06 27.91
C ARG A 195 -20.82 4.99 28.98
N SER A 196 -20.38 4.45 30.11
CA SER A 196 -19.63 5.12 31.15
C SER A 196 -18.33 5.78 30.65
N GLY A 197 -17.73 5.29 29.56
CA GLY A 197 -16.50 5.84 28.99
C GLY A 197 -16.67 6.96 27.95
N GLU A 198 -17.86 7.10 27.33
CA GLU A 198 -18.08 8.04 26.21
C GLU A 198 -18.03 9.51 26.65
N GLY A 199 -18.39 9.79 27.90
CA GLY A 199 -18.34 11.13 28.49
C GLY A 199 -16.98 11.52 29.06
N SER A 200 -15.98 10.64 29.07
CA SER A 200 -14.70 10.95 29.69
C SER A 200 -13.97 12.06 28.92
N PRO A 201 -13.30 13.01 29.61
CA PRO A 201 -12.53 14.06 28.94
C PRO A 201 -11.41 13.48 28.06
N ALA A 202 -10.87 12.31 28.44
CA ALA A 202 -9.88 11.58 27.65
C ALA A 202 -10.48 11.06 26.32
N CYS A 203 -11.68 10.49 26.35
CA CYS A 203 -12.38 10.03 25.15
C CYS A 203 -12.70 11.20 24.21
N GLN A 204 -13.15 12.33 24.75
CA GLN A 204 -13.41 13.55 23.96
C GLN A 204 -12.14 14.11 23.32
N ALA A 205 -11.04 14.18 24.07
CA ALA A 205 -9.75 14.63 23.56
C ALA A 205 -9.22 13.72 22.44
N ALA A 206 -9.34 12.40 22.60
CA ALA A 206 -8.92 11.44 21.58
C ALA A 206 -9.73 11.59 20.27
N ARG A 207 -11.05 11.80 20.37
CA ARG A 207 -11.92 12.06 19.21
C ARG A 207 -11.62 13.40 18.55
N ALA A 208 -11.36 14.45 19.33
CA ALA A 208 -10.95 15.75 18.80
C ALA A 208 -9.61 15.67 18.03
N ALA A 209 -8.66 14.87 18.54
CA ALA A 209 -7.38 14.64 17.88
C ALA A 209 -7.53 13.86 16.56
N ASP A 210 -8.37 12.83 16.50
CA ASP A 210 -8.70 12.14 15.23
C ASP A 210 -9.36 13.08 14.22
N ALA A 211 -10.33 13.88 14.65
CA ALA A 211 -10.98 14.87 13.79
C ALA A 211 -9.97 15.91 13.25
N ALA A 212 -9.06 16.40 14.09
CA ALA A 212 -7.99 17.31 13.67
C ALA A 212 -7.02 16.65 12.68
N TYR A 213 -6.68 15.38 12.88
CA TYR A 213 -5.82 14.63 11.97
C TYR A 213 -6.49 14.44 10.60
N ARG A 214 -7.79 14.12 10.55
CA ARG A 214 -8.55 13.97 9.30
C ARG A 214 -8.74 15.27 8.52
N ARG A 215 -8.63 16.43 9.17
CA ARG A 215 -8.68 17.76 8.51
C ARG A 215 -7.36 18.14 7.83
N ARG A 216 -6.27 17.39 8.04
CA ARG A 216 -4.99 17.65 7.38
C ARG A 216 -5.09 17.37 5.87
N PRO A 217 -4.20 17.97 5.04
CA PRO A 217 -4.12 17.64 3.63
C PRO A 217 -3.99 16.13 3.41
N LEU A 218 -4.68 15.58 2.40
CA LEU A 218 -4.69 14.13 2.14
C LEU A 218 -3.29 13.54 1.93
N SER A 219 -2.32 14.32 1.47
CA SER A 219 -0.90 13.93 1.34
C SER A 219 -0.23 13.61 2.69
N GLN A 220 -0.77 14.12 3.79
CA GLN A 220 -0.26 13.91 5.15
C GLN A 220 -1.08 12.88 5.94
N VAL A 221 -2.25 12.48 5.43
CA VAL A 221 -3.14 11.50 6.07
C VAL A 221 -2.77 10.10 5.59
N THR A 222 -2.05 9.36 6.42
CA THR A 222 -1.70 7.96 6.15
C THR A 222 -2.68 6.98 6.80
N HIS A 223 -2.85 5.79 6.20
CA HIS A 223 -3.64 4.70 6.77
C HIS A 223 -3.13 4.27 8.16
N ALA A 224 -1.80 4.21 8.33
CA ALA A 224 -1.19 3.90 9.62
C ALA A 224 -1.51 4.96 10.69
N GLY A 225 -1.56 6.24 10.32
CA GLY A 225 -1.97 7.30 11.23
C GLY A 225 -3.45 7.19 11.64
N LEU A 226 -4.35 6.93 10.68
CA LEU A 226 -5.77 6.70 10.97
C LEU A 226 -5.96 5.52 11.94
N ARG A 227 -5.21 4.44 11.76
CA ARG A 227 -5.25 3.28 12.66
C ARG A 227 -4.82 3.66 14.08
N ARG A 228 -3.69 4.36 14.23
CA ARG A 228 -3.20 4.84 15.54
C ARG A 228 -4.21 5.73 16.27
N HIS A 229 -4.89 6.61 15.55
CA HIS A 229 -5.95 7.45 16.14
C HIS A 229 -7.18 6.63 16.54
N GLY A 230 -7.57 5.63 15.73
CA GLY A 230 -8.63 4.69 16.09
C GLY A 230 -8.31 3.87 17.35
N ASP A 231 -7.09 3.36 17.45
CA ASP A 231 -6.61 2.61 18.63
C ASP A 231 -6.59 3.51 19.88
N ALA A 232 -6.17 4.77 19.74
CA ALA A 232 -6.18 5.76 20.83
C ALA A 232 -7.60 6.09 21.32
N ILE A 233 -8.57 6.23 20.41
CA ILE A 233 -9.99 6.39 20.77
C ILE A 233 -10.48 5.15 21.51
N GLN A 234 -10.17 3.95 21.00
CA GLN A 234 -10.61 2.71 21.64
C GLN A 234 -9.99 2.54 23.04
N ALA A 235 -8.75 2.97 23.26
CA ALA A 235 -8.11 2.95 24.57
C ALA A 235 -8.72 3.98 25.54
N ALA A 236 -9.05 5.18 25.06
CA ALA A 236 -9.56 6.28 25.90
C ALA A 236 -11.06 6.22 26.21
N CYS A 237 -11.83 5.50 25.39
CA CYS A 237 -13.30 5.38 25.51
C CYS A 237 -13.77 4.01 26.05
N LYS A 238 -12.84 3.12 26.44
CA LYS A 238 -13.14 1.87 27.16
C LYS A 238 -13.34 2.15 28.64
#